data_AF-A0A816BNN3-F1
#
_entry.id   AF-A0A816BNN3-F1
#
_cell.length_a   1.000
_cell.length_b   1.000
_cell.length_c   1.000
_cell.angle_alpha   90.00
_cell.angle_beta   90.00
_cell.angle_gamma   90.00
#
_symmetry.space_group_name_H-M   'P 1'
#
loop_
_entity.id
_entity.type
_entity.pdbx_description
1 polymer ?
#
loop_
_entity_poly.entity_id
_entity_poly.type
_entity_poly.pdbx_seq_one_letter_code
_entity_poly.pdbx_strand_id
1 'polypeptide(L)' 'MAATPEISLSAAVAGELGQPKPRWMPLEGNPEVLNKYLKNLGVKNDDYEFVEIIGFDEDLLAFVPQPVS' A
#
# COMPACT_ATOMS: atom_id res chain seq x y z
N MET A 1 14.42 48.26 -28.17
CA MET A 1 13.32 47.34 -27.82
C MET A 1 13.69 45.98 -28.40
N ALA A 2 14.56 45.24 -27.69
CA ALA A 2 15.02 43.92 -28.11
C ALA A 2 14.50 42.94 -27.05
N ALA A 3 13.68 41.99 -27.49
CA ALA A 3 13.08 40.97 -26.64
C ALA A 3 14.16 40.06 -26.05
N THR A 4 14.15 39.89 -24.74
CA THR A 4 14.87 38.84 -24.02
C THR A 4 14.21 37.49 -24.29
N PRO A 5 14.96 36.42 -24.61
CA PRO A 5 14.39 35.07 -24.62
C PRO A 5 14.32 34.54 -23.19
N GLU A 6 13.14 34.06 -22.78
CA GLU A 6 12.96 33.31 -21.53
C GLU A 6 13.71 31.98 -21.60
N ILE A 7 14.65 31.78 -20.69
CA ILE A 7 15.31 30.49 -20.49
C ILE A 7 14.30 29.60 -19.74
N SER A 8 13.66 28.69 -20.47
CA SER A 8 12.89 27.59 -19.88
C SER A 8 13.81 26.76 -18.99
N LEU A 9 13.49 26.69 -17.70
CA LEU A 9 14.20 25.93 -16.68
C LEU A 9 13.93 24.42 -16.87
N SER A 10 14.46 23.83 -17.94
CA SER A 10 14.56 22.39 -18.08
C SER A 10 16.00 21.96 -17.76
N ALA A 11 16.14 20.97 -16.89
CA ALA A 11 17.39 20.28 -16.58
C ALA A 11 18.36 20.99 -15.61
N ALA A 12 17.89 21.25 -14.39
CA ALA A 12 18.80 21.22 -13.25
C ALA A 12 18.99 19.75 -12.81
N VAL A 13 20.21 19.26 -13.05
CA VAL A 13 20.90 18.11 -12.46
C VAL A 13 20.44 16.70 -12.87
N ALA A 14 20.93 16.27 -14.02
CA ALA A 14 21.07 14.86 -14.37
C ALA A 14 22.11 14.18 -13.46
N GLY A 15 21.67 13.75 -12.28
CA GLY A 15 22.39 12.83 -11.40
C GLY A 15 21.60 11.52 -11.30
N GLU A 16 22.13 10.47 -11.92
CA GLU A 16 21.61 9.09 -11.98
C GLU A 16 20.20 8.93 -12.59
N LEU A 17 20.14 8.43 -13.84
CA LEU A 17 18.91 7.87 -14.43
C LEU A 17 18.56 6.53 -13.75
N GLY A 18 18.37 6.55 -12.43
CA GLY A 18 17.68 5.48 -11.72
C GLY A 18 16.22 5.50 -12.18
N GLN A 19 15.70 4.37 -12.64
CA GLN A 19 14.30 4.28 -13.05
C GLN A 19 13.39 4.90 -11.97
N PRO A 20 12.35 5.67 -12.35
CA PRO A 20 11.43 6.22 -11.38
C PRO A 20 10.85 5.06 -10.58
N LYS A 21 11.17 5.02 -9.27
CA LYS A 21 10.61 4.00 -8.39
C LYS A 21 9.09 4.11 -8.46
N PRO A 22 8.37 3.00 -8.65
CA PRO A 22 6.92 3.03 -8.63
C PRO A 22 6.46 3.62 -7.30
N ARG A 23 5.57 4.61 -7.36
CA ARG A 23 4.95 5.21 -6.16
C ARG A 23 3.69 4.42 -5.85
N TRP A 24 3.78 3.54 -4.87
CA TRP A 24 2.65 2.71 -4.45
C TRP A 24 1.64 3.58 -3.69
N MET A 25 0.35 3.33 -3.93
CA MET A 25 -0.71 3.94 -3.14
C MET A 25 -0.81 3.21 -1.80
N PRO A 26 -1.01 3.92 -0.68
CA PRO A 26 -1.24 3.26 0.61
C PRO A 26 -2.55 2.46 0.55
N LEU A 27 -2.54 1.29 1.20
CA LEU A 27 -3.73 0.45 1.34
C LEU A 27 -4.42 0.75 2.66
N GLU A 28 -5.75 0.71 2.66
CA GLU A 28 -6.55 0.84 3.87
C GLU A 28 -6.38 -0.40 4.75
N GLY A 29 -6.18 -0.22 6.06
CA GLY A 29 -6.07 -1.29 7.04
C GLY A 29 -7.43 -1.92 7.39
N ASN A 30 -8.24 -2.20 6.38
CA ASN A 30 -9.59 -2.73 6.51
C ASN A 30 -9.61 -4.19 6.01
N PRO A 31 -10.14 -5.14 6.80
CA PRO A 31 -10.25 -6.55 6.41
C PRO A 31 -10.88 -6.76 5.03
N GLU A 32 -11.94 -6.02 4.67
CA GLU A 32 -12.60 -6.19 3.37
C GLU A 32 -11.68 -5.87 2.20
N VAL A 33 -10.86 -4.81 2.35
CA VAL A 33 -9.88 -4.38 1.33
C VAL A 33 -8.75 -5.39 1.24
N LEU A 34 -8.22 -5.85 2.37
CA LEU A 34 -7.11 -6.80 2.43
C LEU A 34 -7.51 -8.19 1.94
N ASN A 35 -8.69 -8.68 2.32
CA ASN A 35 -9.19 -9.99 1.88
C ASN A 35 -9.51 -9.98 0.39
N LYS A 36 -10.04 -8.89 -0.14
CA LYS A 36 -10.20 -8.72 -1.60
C LYS A 36 -8.85 -8.69 -2.30
N TYR A 37 -7.84 -8.05 -1.71
CA TYR A 37 -6.49 -8.02 -2.24
C TYR A 37 -5.87 -9.43 -2.28
N LEU A 38 -5.97 -10.21 -1.20
CA LEU A 38 -5.52 -11.62 -1.14
C LEU A 38 -6.19 -12.49 -2.21
N LYS A 39 -7.51 -12.35 -2.38
CA LYS A 39 -8.28 -13.05 -3.43
C LYS A 39 -7.71 -12.75 -4.82
N ASN A 40 -7.39 -11.48 -5.09
CA ASN A 40 -6.79 -11.06 -6.36
C ASN A 40 -5.35 -11.58 -6.55
N LEU A 41 -4.64 -11.85 -5.46
CA LEU A 41 -3.32 -12.51 -5.49
C LEU A 41 -3.39 -14.03 -5.70
N GLY A 42 -4.60 -14.63 -5.62
CA GLY A 42 -4.81 -16.06 -5.83
C GLY A 42 -4.78 -16.91 -4.55
N VAL A 43 -4.81 -16.29 -3.37
CA VAL A 43 -4.99 -17.01 -2.10
C VAL A 43 -6.44 -17.48 -2.00
N LYS A 44 -6.67 -18.75 -1.66
CA LYS A 44 -8.02 -19.28 -1.51
C LYS A 44 -8.60 -18.83 -0.17
N ASN A 45 -9.89 -18.49 -0.17
CA ASN A 45 -10.58 -17.94 1.00
C ASN A 45 -10.57 -18.89 2.20
N ASP A 46 -10.48 -20.19 1.95
CA ASP A 46 -10.53 -21.21 3.01
C ASP A 46 -9.20 -21.38 3.75
N ASP A 47 -8.10 -20.85 3.20
CA ASP A 47 -6.77 -21.00 3.80
C ASP A 47 -6.50 -19.89 4.82
N TYR A 48 -6.80 -18.63 4.46
CA TYR A 48 -6.48 -17.45 5.27
C TYR A 48 -7.45 -16.29 5.03
N GLU A 49 -7.74 -15.57 6.11
CA GLU A 49 -8.52 -14.33 6.07
C GLU A 49 -8.00 -13.34 7.14
N PHE A 50 -7.97 -12.06 6.80
CA PHE A 50 -7.78 -10.98 7.76
C PHE A 50 -9.09 -10.70 8.51
N VAL A 51 -8.99 -10.55 9.82
CA VAL A 51 -10.10 -10.14 10.70
C VAL A 51 -9.69 -8.92 11.52
N GLU A 52 -10.68 -8.16 11.98
CA GLU A 52 -10.42 -7.00 12.82
C GLU A 52 -10.18 -7.40 14.28
N ILE A 53 -9.22 -6.74 14.91
CA ILE A 53 -8.92 -6.94 16.34
C ILE A 53 -9.56 -5.80 17.12
N ILE A 54 -10.53 -6.15 17.96
CA ILE A 54 -11.33 -5.19 18.74
C ILE A 54 -10.51 -4.66 19.94
N GLY A 55 -9.62 -5.49 20.49
CA GLY A 55 -8.72 -5.13 21.58
C GLY A 55 -7.73 -6.25 21.89
N PHE A 56 -6.79 -5.98 22.80
CA PHE A 56 -5.69 -6.89 23.13
C PHE A 56 -5.85 -7.60 24.48
N ASP A 57 -6.96 -7.37 25.18
CA ASP A 57 -7.31 -8.12 26.38
C ASP A 57 -7.67 -9.57 26.01
N GLU A 58 -7.38 -10.52 26.90
CA GLU A 58 -7.58 -11.95 26.65
C GLU A 58 -9.03 -12.28 26.23
N ASP A 59 -10.01 -11.66 26.89
CA ASP A 59 -11.43 -11.83 26.59
C ASP A 59 -11.81 -11.33 25.19
N LEU A 60 -11.14 -10.28 24.70
CA LEU A 60 -11.38 -9.72 23.37
C LEU A 60 -10.66 -10.53 22.28
N LEU A 61 -9.47 -11.04 22.58
CA LEU A 61 -8.73 -11.92 21.69
C LEU A 61 -9.40 -13.29 21.52
N ALA A 62 -10.21 -13.72 22.48
CA ALA A 62 -10.99 -14.96 22.38
C ALA A 62 -12.01 -14.95 21.21
N PHE A 63 -12.38 -13.77 20.69
CA PHE A 63 -13.23 -13.65 19.49
C PHE A 63 -12.48 -13.92 18.18
N VAL A 64 -11.15 -13.94 18.19
CA VAL A 64 -10.33 -14.13 16.99
C VAL A 64 -10.31 -15.63 16.62
N PRO A 65 -10.70 -16.00 15.39
CA PRO A 65 -10.63 -17.39 14.94
C PRO A 65 -9.23 -17.99 15.09
N GLN A 66 -9.18 -19.27 15.47
CA GLN A 66 -7.95 -20.03 15.66
C GLN A 66 -7.83 -21.13 14.59
N PRO A 67 -6.63 -21.48 14.12
CA PRO A 67 -5.33 -20.92 14.51
C PRO A 67 -5.02 -19.58 13.83
N VAL A 68 -4.22 -18.74 14.48
CA VAL A 68 -3.60 -17.56 13.85
C VAL A 68 -2.20 -17.95 13.35
N SER A 69 -1.89 -17.65 12.09
CA SER A 69 -0.56 -17.92 11.47
C SER A 69 0.36 -16.71 11.47
#